data_AF-A0A5C5CUV1-F1
#
_entry.id   AF-A0A5C5CUV1-F1
#
_cell.length_a   1.000
_cell.length_b   1.000
_cell.length_c   1.000
_cell.angle_alpha   90.00
_cell.angle_beta   90.00
_cell.angle_gamma   90.00
#
_symmetry.space_group_name_H-M   'P 1'
#
loop_
_entity.id
_entity.type
_entity.pdbx_description
1 polymer ?
#
loop_
_entity_poly.entity_id
_entity_poly.type
_entity_poly.pdbx_seq_one_letter_code
_entity_poly.pdbx_strand_id
1 'polypeptide(L)'
;MDDLKLAKFIAAANPVNVQTLIAALEQSQAEREEFRKRLKLERSILEDADKRIAELEKSLRGTEESLVAAVDQIAELETSKQPVKLHKRSVGEVMHMSGFSRDYAEGWCAGNDNAIHEIHAAGGSVEGSE
;
A
#
# COMPACT_ATOMS: atom_id res chain seq x y z
N MET A 1 52.86 1.06 62.47
CA MET A 1 52.27 1.65 61.24
C MET A 1 50.80 1.24 61.07
N ASP A 2 50.35 0.16 61.73
CA ASP A 2 49.00 -0.37 61.60
C ASP A 2 47.96 0.31 62.51
N ASP A 3 48.35 0.78 63.70
CA ASP A 3 47.42 1.48 64.60
C ASP A 3 46.92 2.81 64.04
N LEU A 4 47.78 3.54 63.31
CA LEU A 4 47.39 4.79 62.66
C LEU A 4 46.42 4.54 61.48
N LYS A 5 46.54 3.39 60.80
CA LYS A 5 45.59 2.99 59.75
C LYS A 5 44.26 2.56 60.35
N LEU A 6 44.30 1.80 61.45
CA LEU A 6 43.11 1.35 62.17
C LEU A 6 42.33 2.53 62.78
N ALA A 7 43.02 3.48 63.40
CA ALA A 7 42.40 4.69 63.94
C ALA A 7 41.75 5.55 62.85
N LYS A 8 42.40 5.70 61.69
CA LYS A 8 41.81 6.38 60.52
C LYS A 8 40.59 5.64 59.99
N PHE A 9 40.63 4.31 59.95
CA PHE A 9 39.50 3.48 59.52
C PHE A 9 38.31 3.62 60.46
N ILE A 10 38.52 3.57 61.78
CA ILE A 10 37.45 3.74 62.78
C ILE A 10 36.84 5.15 62.71
N ALA A 11 37.67 6.20 62.55
CA ALA A 11 37.18 7.56 62.41
C ALA A 11 36.37 7.77 61.10
N ALA A 12 36.78 7.11 60.01
CA ALA A 12 36.07 7.14 58.74
C ALA A 12 34.78 6.30 58.75
N ALA A 13 34.78 5.16 59.46
CA ALA A 13 33.63 4.29 59.67
C ALA A 13 32.73 4.77 60.82
N ASN A 14 32.69 6.09 61.08
CA ASN A 14 31.76 6.64 62.05
C ASN A 14 30.30 6.39 61.59
N PRO A 15 29.34 6.33 62.53
CA PRO A 15 27.95 5.99 62.22
C PRO A 15 27.30 6.89 61.15
N VAL A 16 27.67 8.18 61.09
CA VAL A 16 27.12 9.15 60.13
C VAL A 16 27.58 8.81 58.71
N ASN A 17 28.87 8.52 58.52
CA ASN A 17 29.41 8.14 57.23
C ASN A 17 28.82 6.81 56.74
N VAL A 18 28.66 5.84 57.65
CA VAL A 18 28.05 4.54 57.32
C VAL A 18 26.58 4.71 56.90
N GLN A 19 25.80 5.50 57.62
CA GLN A 19 24.40 5.79 57.25
C GLN A 19 24.31 6.51 55.89
N THR A 20 25.22 7.44 55.62
CA THR A 20 25.27 8.15 54.33
C THR A 20 25.53 7.19 53.17
N LEU A 21 26.46 6.25 53.34
CA LEU A 21 26.75 5.23 52.32
C LEU A 21 25.57 4.27 52.12
N ILE A 22 24.88 3.87 53.19
CA ILE A 22 23.68 3.04 53.11
C ILE A 22 22.58 3.76 52.31
N ALA A 23 22.29 5.02 52.65
CA ALA A 23 21.29 5.81 51.94
C ALA A 23 21.62 5.95 50.43
N ALA A 24 22.89 6.21 50.10
CA ALA A 24 23.33 6.27 48.71
C ALA A 24 23.22 4.92 47.98
N LEU A 25 23.50 3.81 48.68
CA LEU A 25 23.36 2.47 48.14
C LEU A 25 21.89 2.12 47.86
N GLU A 26 21.00 2.42 48.81
CA GLU A 26 19.55 2.22 48.67
C GLU A 26 18.99 3.04 47.50
N GLN A 27 19.39 4.30 47.37
CA GLN A 27 19.02 5.14 46.24
C GLN A 27 19.51 4.54 44.91
N SER A 28 20.78 4.12 44.83
CA SER A 28 21.33 3.52 43.61
C SER A 28 20.64 2.20 43.26
N GLN A 29 20.22 1.42 44.26
CA GLN A 29 19.45 0.19 44.04
C GLN A 29 18.05 0.50 43.49
N ALA A 30 17.36 1.51 44.04
CA ALA A 30 16.06 1.94 43.55
C ALA A 30 16.12 2.41 42.08
N GLU A 31 17.10 3.25 41.74
CA GLU A 31 17.31 3.73 40.36
C GLU A 31 17.59 2.59 39.38
N ARG A 32 18.39 1.60 39.79
CA ARG A 32 18.67 0.40 38.97
C ARG A 32 17.42 -0.43 38.71
N GLU A 33 16.56 -0.60 39.71
CA GLU A 33 15.30 -1.33 39.53
C GLU A 33 14.33 -0.59 38.61
N GLU A 34 14.24 0.73 38.71
CA GLU A 34 13.47 1.54 37.77
C GLU A 34 14.01 1.46 36.35
N PHE A 35 15.33 1.55 36.19
CA PHE A 35 15.98 1.41 34.88
C PHE A 35 15.70 0.03 34.28
N ARG A 36 15.79 -1.05 35.07
CA ARG A 36 15.45 -2.41 34.63
C ARG A 36 13.99 -2.53 34.18
N LYS A 37 13.05 -1.92 34.90
CA LYS A 37 11.63 -1.90 34.50
C LYS A 37 11.44 -1.18 33.18
N ARG A 38 12.09 -0.03 33.00
CA ARG A 38 12.03 0.77 31.77
C ARG A 38 12.59 0.01 30.58
N LEU A 39 13.76 -0.62 30.75
CA LEU A 39 14.40 -1.43 29.71
C LEU A 39 13.53 -2.62 29.28
N LYS A 40 12.85 -3.28 30.23
CA LYS A 40 11.91 -4.36 29.92
C LYS A 40 10.72 -3.86 29.09
N LEU A 41 10.18 -2.69 29.44
CA LEU A 41 9.09 -2.08 28.71
C LEU A 41 9.53 -1.68 27.29
N GLU A 42 10.67 -1.00 27.16
CA GLU A 42 11.23 -0.60 25.86
C GLU A 42 11.46 -1.82 24.96
N ARG A 43 12.01 -2.91 25.51
CA ARG A 43 12.18 -4.16 24.77
C ARG A 43 10.85 -4.74 24.28
N SER A 44 9.82 -4.73 25.13
CA SER A 44 8.48 -5.21 24.74
C SER A 44 7.88 -4.36 23.61
N ILE A 45 8.06 -3.04 23.68
CA ILE A 45 7.58 -2.12 22.63
C ILE A 45 8.30 -2.40 21.30
N LEU A 46 9.62 -2.65 21.36
CA LEU A 46 10.41 -2.95 20.18
C LEU A 46 9.98 -4.27 19.53
N GLU A 47 9.75 -5.31 20.34
CA GLU A 47 9.27 -6.61 19.86
C GLU A 47 7.87 -6.51 19.20
N ASP A 48 6.98 -5.64 19.71
CA ASP A 48 5.67 -5.41 19.09
C ASP A 48 5.76 -4.54 17.83
N ALA A 49 6.68 -3.58 17.78
CA ALA A 49 6.97 -2.80 16.57
C ALA A 49 7.49 -3.69 15.43
N ASP A 50 8.41 -4.62 15.73
CA ASP A 50 8.94 -5.56 14.74
C ASP A 50 7.84 -6.45 14.14
N LYS A 51 6.91 -6.94 14.99
CA LYS A 51 5.74 -7.71 14.51
C LYS A 51 4.86 -6.88 13.59
N ARG A 52 4.62 -5.61 13.95
CA ARG A 52 3.79 -4.71 13.14
C ARG A 52 4.45 -4.38 11.80
N ILE A 53 5.77 -4.20 11.78
CA ILE A 53 6.54 -4.00 10.55
C ILE A 53 6.39 -5.21 9.64
N ALA A 54 6.59 -6.42 10.15
CA ALA A 54 6.46 -7.65 9.36
C ALA A 54 5.04 -7.83 8.76
N GLU A 55 4.00 -7.45 9.51
CA GLU A 55 2.62 -7.48 9.03
C GLU A 55 2.34 -6.45 7.92
N LEU A 56 2.90 -5.24 8.06
CA LEU A 56 2.79 -4.19 7.06
C LEU A 56 3.54 -4.57 5.78
N GLU A 57 4.75 -5.12 5.88
CA GLU A 57 5.53 -5.62 4.74
C GLU A 57 4.79 -6.72 3.97
N LYS A 58 4.16 -7.65 4.70
CA LYS A 58 3.33 -8.70 4.08
C LYS A 58 2.14 -8.10 3.31
N SER A 59 1.47 -7.12 3.90
CA SER A 59 0.32 -6.47 3.29
C SER A 59 0.73 -5.68 2.05
N LEU A 60 1.83 -4.93 2.14
CA LEU A 60 2.39 -4.14 1.04
C LEU A 60 2.71 -5.05 -0.16
N ARG A 61 3.43 -6.16 0.07
CA ARG A 61 3.73 -7.11 -0.99
C ARG A 61 2.47 -7.64 -1.68
N GLY A 62 1.42 -7.97 -0.93
CA GLY A 62 0.16 -8.43 -1.51
C GLY A 62 -0.53 -7.36 -2.37
N THR A 63 -0.43 -6.09 -1.96
CA THR A 63 -0.95 -4.97 -2.77
C THR A 63 -0.13 -4.72 -4.03
N GLU A 64 1.20 -4.86 -3.96
CA GLU A 64 2.10 -4.74 -5.11
C GLU A 64 1.82 -5.83 -6.15
N GLU A 65 1.69 -7.09 -5.72
CA GLU A 65 1.33 -8.22 -6.58
C GLU A 65 -0.02 -7.98 -7.28
N SER A 66 -1.02 -7.49 -6.53
CA SER A 66 -2.34 -7.17 -7.08
C SER A 66 -2.28 -6.01 -8.08
N LEU A 67 -1.46 -4.99 -7.80
CA LEU A 67 -1.30 -3.84 -8.67
C LEU A 67 -0.63 -4.25 -9.99
N VAL A 68 0.42 -5.06 -9.94
CA VAL A 68 1.08 -5.59 -11.15
C VAL A 68 0.08 -6.38 -11.99
N ALA A 69 -0.68 -7.30 -11.39
CA ALA A 69 -1.68 -8.08 -12.10
C ALA A 69 -2.77 -7.20 -12.75
N ALA A 70 -3.23 -6.16 -12.06
CA ALA A 70 -4.21 -5.21 -12.61
C ALA A 70 -3.63 -4.39 -13.77
N VAL A 71 -2.36 -3.96 -13.67
CA VAL A 71 -1.68 -3.24 -14.75
C VAL A 71 -1.51 -4.13 -15.98
N ASP A 72 -1.09 -5.38 -15.80
CA ASP A 72 -0.96 -6.34 -16.91
C ASP A 72 -2.31 -6.59 -17.59
N GLN A 73 -3.38 -6.74 -16.80
CA GLN A 73 -4.74 -6.91 -17.33
C GLN A 73 -5.21 -5.68 -18.11
N ILE A 74 -4.92 -4.47 -17.65
CA ILE A 74 -5.25 -3.24 -18.37
C ILE A 74 -4.46 -3.19 -19.69
N ALA A 75 -3.16 -3.49 -19.67
CA ALA A 75 -2.34 -3.50 -20.88
C ALA A 75 -2.83 -4.52 -21.92
N GLU A 76 -3.25 -5.71 -21.48
CA GLU A 76 -3.86 -6.71 -22.33
C GLU A 76 -5.16 -6.18 -22.95
N LEU A 77 -6.05 -5.61 -22.13
CA LEU A 77 -7.32 -5.05 -22.61
C LEU A 77 -7.11 -3.90 -23.60
N GLU A 78 -6.14 -3.02 -23.36
CA GLU A 78 -5.78 -1.92 -24.24
C GLU A 78 -5.19 -2.40 -25.57
N THR A 79 -4.39 -3.46 -25.55
CA THR A 79 -3.85 -4.09 -26.77
C THR A 79 -4.93 -4.87 -27.53
N SER A 80 -5.91 -5.42 -26.81
CA SER A 80 -7.00 -6.21 -27.37
C SER A 80 -8.15 -5.38 -27.96
N LYS A 81 -7.99 -4.06 -28.15
CA LYS A 81 -8.99 -3.19 -28.80
C LYS A 81 -9.29 -3.68 -30.22
N GLN A 82 -10.23 -4.62 -30.33
CA GLN A 82 -10.70 -5.13 -31.61
C GLN A 82 -11.63 -4.10 -32.25
N PRO A 83 -11.53 -3.91 -33.56
CA PRO A 83 -12.45 -3.05 -34.27
C PRO A 83 -13.88 -3.58 -34.14
N VAL A 84 -14.83 -2.67 -33.97
CA VAL A 84 -16.26 -2.99 -33.90
C VAL A 84 -16.71 -3.50 -35.26
N LYS A 85 -17.38 -4.65 -35.28
CA LYS A 85 -17.94 -5.24 -36.50
C LYS A 85 -19.25 -4.57 -36.86
N LEU A 86 -19.16 -3.43 -37.54
CA LEU A 86 -20.31 -2.68 -38.04
C LEU A 86 -20.25 -2.58 -39.56
N HIS A 87 -21.07 -3.39 -40.24
CA HIS A 87 -21.04 -3.50 -41.68
C HIS A 87 -21.65 -2.26 -42.34
N LYS A 88 -20.90 -1.63 -43.24
CA LYS A 88 -21.42 -0.58 -44.13
C LYS A 88 -22.15 -1.22 -45.31
N ARG A 89 -23.38 -0.75 -45.59
CA ARG A 89 -24.21 -1.21 -46.71
C ARG A 89 -24.78 -0.01 -47.45
N SER A 90 -24.89 -0.13 -48.76
CA SER A 90 -25.55 0.86 -49.60
C SER A 90 -27.06 0.86 -49.39
N VAL A 91 -27.69 1.99 -49.69
CA VAL A 91 -29.15 2.13 -49.65
C VAL A 91 -29.82 1.06 -50.51
N GLY A 92 -29.28 0.76 -51.70
CA GLY A 92 -29.81 -0.28 -52.59
C GLY A 92 -29.79 -1.68 -51.97
N GLU A 93 -28.70 -2.05 -51.30
CA GLU A 93 -28.61 -3.33 -50.57
C GLU A 93 -29.62 -3.39 -49.42
N VAL A 94 -29.77 -2.31 -48.66
CA VAL A 94 -30.75 -2.23 -47.57
C VAL A 94 -32.18 -2.28 -48.10
N MET A 95 -32.47 -1.62 -49.22
CA MET A 95 -33.74 -1.73 -49.92
C MET A 95 -34.04 -3.18 -50.31
N HIS A 96 -33.07 -3.89 -50.90
CA HIS A 96 -33.25 -5.31 -51.24
C HIS A 96 -33.59 -6.19 -50.03
N MET A 97 -33.02 -5.89 -48.85
CA MET A 97 -33.28 -6.66 -47.62
C MET A 97 -34.56 -6.26 -46.88
N SER A 98 -35.02 -5.03 -47.07
CA SER A 98 -36.14 -4.44 -46.30
C SER A 98 -37.47 -4.42 -47.07
N GLY A 99 -37.54 -5.03 -48.25
CA GLY A 99 -38.74 -5.02 -49.08
C GLY A 99 -38.90 -3.74 -49.90
N PHE A 100 -37.78 -3.15 -50.35
CA PHE A 100 -37.67 -1.97 -51.21
C PHE A 100 -38.22 -0.66 -50.62
N SER A 101 -38.32 -0.55 -49.29
CA SER A 101 -38.66 0.71 -48.64
C SER A 101 -37.48 1.68 -48.67
N ARG A 102 -37.63 2.78 -49.41
CA ARG A 102 -36.59 3.78 -49.57
C ARG A 102 -36.36 4.58 -48.29
N ASP A 103 -37.42 5.11 -47.69
CA ASP A 103 -37.34 5.93 -46.48
C ASP A 103 -36.70 5.17 -45.31
N TYR A 104 -37.02 3.87 -45.21
CA TYR A 104 -36.38 2.99 -44.23
C TYR A 104 -34.89 2.79 -44.53
N ALA A 105 -34.54 2.51 -45.79
CA ALA A 105 -33.16 2.25 -46.18
C ALA A 105 -32.25 3.48 -46.01
N GLU A 106 -32.72 4.66 -46.39
CA GLU A 106 -32.02 5.93 -46.18
C GLU A 106 -31.83 6.22 -44.68
N GLY A 107 -32.87 6.02 -43.86
CA GLY A 107 -32.80 6.18 -42.41
C GLY A 107 -31.83 5.21 -41.73
N TRP A 108 -31.80 3.94 -42.17
CA TRP A 108 -30.86 2.94 -41.65
C TRP A 108 -29.42 3.30 -42.00
N CYS A 109 -29.14 3.67 -43.26
CA CYS A 109 -27.78 4.07 -43.69
C CYS A 109 -27.29 5.31 -42.94
N ALA A 110 -28.15 6.33 -42.79
CA ALA A 110 -27.80 7.52 -42.01
C ALA A 110 -27.53 7.20 -40.53
N GLY A 111 -28.33 6.31 -39.92
CA GLY A 111 -28.10 5.84 -38.56
C GLY A 111 -26.80 5.05 -38.41
N ASN A 112 -26.44 4.23 -39.40
CA ASN A 112 -25.19 3.47 -39.42
C ASN A 112 -23.97 4.39 -39.55
N ASP A 113 -24.00 5.36 -40.46
CA ASP A 113 -22.93 6.35 -40.59
C ASP A 113 -22.75 7.18 -39.30
N ASN A 114 -23.85 7.54 -38.64
CA ASN A 114 -23.79 8.20 -37.33
C ASN A 114 -23.18 7.29 -36.25
N ALA A 115 -23.53 6.01 -36.22
CA ALA A 115 -22.95 5.06 -35.27
C ALA A 115 -21.44 4.88 -35.50
N ILE A 116 -20.97 4.80 -36.75
CA ILE A 116 -19.54 4.76 -37.09
C ILE A 116 -18.84 6.03 -36.60
N HIS A 117 -19.45 7.21 -36.85
CA HIS A 117 -18.91 8.49 -36.40
C HIS A 117 -18.76 8.54 -34.86
N GLU A 118 -19.79 8.15 -34.12
CA GLU A 118 -19.75 8.15 -32.65
C GLU A 118 -18.72 7.15 -32.09
N ILE A 119 -18.56 5.99 -32.72
CA ILE A 119 -17.52 5.01 -32.33
C ILE A 119 -16.12 5.61 -32.50
N HIS A 120 -15.86 6.29 -33.62
CA HIS A 120 -14.57 6.96 -33.85
C HIS A 120 -14.36 8.16 -32.91
N ALA A 121 -15.41 8.95 -32.65
CA ALA A 121 -15.35 10.06 -31.70
C ALA A 121 -15.01 9.58 -30.27
N ALA A 122 -15.44 8.37 -29.90
CA ALA A 122 -15.09 7.72 -28.64
C ALA A 122 -13.69 7.05 -28.63
N GLY A 123 -12.92 7.14 -29.73
CA GLY A 123 -11.60 6.54 -29.86
C GLY A 123 -11.61 5.03 -30.16
N GLY A 124 -12.76 4.49 -30.57
CA GLY A 124 -12.88 3.15 -31.12
C GLY A 124 -12.57 3.11 -32.62
N SER A 125 -12.45 1.91 -33.17
CA SER A 125 -12.33 1.68 -34.61
C SER A 125 -13.45 0.75 -35.07
N VAL A 126 -13.89 0.89 -36.33
CA VAL A 126 -14.83 -0.03 -36.97
C VAL A 126 -14.10 -0.83 -38.06
N GLU A 127 -14.43 -2.11 -38.22
CA GLU A 127 -13.79 -2.98 -39.21
C GLU A 127 -14.17 -2.53 -40.63
N GLY A 128 -13.16 -2.23 -41.47
CA GLY A 128 -13.37 -1.84 -42.86
C GLY A 128 -13.91 -0.41 -43.05
N SER A 129 -13.89 0.44 -42.01
CA SER A 129 -14.16 1.87 -42.12
C SER A 129 -12.85 2.67 -42.14
N GLU A 130 -12.16 2.66 -43.28
CA GLU A 130 -11.17 3.69 -43.64
C GLU A 130 -11.78 4.68 -44.62
#